data_AF-A0A8K1DCD3-F1
#
_entry.id   AF-A0A8K1DCD3-F1
#
_cell.length_a   1.000
_cell.length_b   1.000
_cell.length_c   1.000
_cell.angle_alpha   90.00
_cell.angle_beta   90.00
_cell.angle_gamma   90.00
#
_symmetry.space_group_name_H-M   'P 1'
#
loop_
_entity.id
_entity.type
_entity.pdbx_description
1 polymer ?
#
loop_
_entity_poly.entity_id
_entity_poly.type
_entity_poly.pdbx_seq_one_letter_code
_entity_poly.pdbx_strand_id
1 'polypeptide(L)'
;MFLGRRIGYGKAPFEPHSIPLIMLGAILLWFGWFGFNPGSAGFAGFLETQAFQNTNLATAVAAIWWMFLAWAHTGKASAIGACNGAVAGLVAITPASGFIGTWASIIVGFACATVCFYCVLIKNRARIDDALDTWGVHGMGGVRWCSLNGCI
;
A
#
# COMPACT_ATOMS: atom_id res chain seq x y z
N MET A 1 2.32 17.55 10.63
CA MET A 1 1.54 18.78 10.91
C MET A 1 2.20 19.63 12.00
N PHE A 2 2.54 19.06 13.15
CA PHE A 2 3.18 19.79 14.26
C PHE A 2 4.66 20.16 14.05
N LEU A 3 5.41 19.37 13.28
CA LEU A 3 6.84 19.62 13.01
C LEU A 3 7.10 20.69 11.91
N GLY A 4 6.04 21.21 11.28
CA GLY A 4 6.17 22.10 10.12
C GLY A 4 6.53 21.37 8.81
N ARG A 5 6.78 22.15 7.74
CA ARG A 5 7.18 21.66 6.41
C ARG A 5 8.71 21.68 6.27
N ARG A 6 9.26 20.77 5.48
CA ARG A 6 10.70 20.74 5.14
C ARG A 6 11.12 22.00 4.39
N ILE A 7 12.34 22.45 4.66
CA ILE A 7 12.95 23.58 3.95
C ILE A 7 13.06 23.22 2.47
N GLY A 8 12.47 24.04 1.59
CA GLY A 8 12.43 23.79 0.14
C GLY A 8 11.15 23.14 -0.39
N TYR A 9 10.22 22.73 0.49
CA TYR A 9 8.94 22.16 0.08
C TYR A 9 8.11 23.13 -0.78
N GLY A 10 7.78 22.72 -2.01
CA GLY A 10 7.05 23.52 -2.98
C GLY A 10 7.90 24.51 -3.79
N LYS A 11 9.22 24.61 -3.53
CA LYS A 11 10.17 25.39 -4.34
C LYS A 11 10.87 24.55 -5.40
N ALA A 12 11.15 23.29 -5.10
CA ALA A 12 11.70 22.30 -6.04
C ALA A 12 11.10 20.91 -5.73
N PRO A 13 10.95 20.03 -6.74
CA PRO A 13 10.57 18.65 -6.51
C PRO A 13 11.66 17.94 -5.68
N PHE A 14 11.25 17.21 -4.65
CA PHE A 14 12.16 16.36 -3.88
C PHE A 14 12.37 15.05 -4.64
N GLU A 15 13.41 15.01 -5.45
CA GLU A 15 13.78 13.79 -6.18
C GLU A 15 14.45 12.78 -5.25
N PRO A 16 14.10 11.48 -5.35
CA PRO A 16 14.73 10.44 -4.56
C PRO A 16 16.19 10.25 -5.01
N HIS A 17 17.10 10.16 -4.04
CA HIS A 17 18.53 9.94 -4.32
C HIS A 17 18.82 8.58 -4.96
N SER A 18 17.98 7.56 -4.71
CA SER A 18 18.14 6.21 -5.26
C SER A 18 16.79 5.48 -5.35
N ILE A 19 16.29 5.32 -6.57
CA ILE A 19 15.09 4.51 -6.86
C ILE A 19 15.35 3.01 -6.59
N PRO A 20 16.51 2.43 -6.97
CA PRO A 20 16.79 1.02 -6.66
C PRO A 20 16.73 0.70 -5.17
N LEU A 21 17.18 1.62 -4.30
CA LEU A 21 17.11 1.43 -2.84
C LEU A 21 15.67 1.39 -2.34
N ILE A 22 14.79 2.24 -2.89
CA ILE A 22 13.35 2.22 -2.58
C ILE A 22 12.74 0.88 -2.99
N MET A 23 13.07 0.40 -4.19
CA MET A 23 12.58 -0.89 -4.68
C MET A 23 13.08 -2.05 -3.82
N LEU A 24 14.36 -2.05 -3.44
CA LEU A 24 14.91 -3.04 -2.52
C LEU A 24 14.16 -3.04 -1.18
N GLY A 25 13.91 -1.85 -0.61
CA GLY A 25 13.11 -1.72 0.61
C GLY A 25 11.70 -2.28 0.45
N ALA A 26 11.02 -1.97 -0.66
CA ALA A 26 9.68 -2.49 -0.93
C ALA A 26 9.66 -4.03 -1.09
N ILE A 27 10.68 -4.61 -1.73
CA ILE A 27 10.83 -6.07 -1.87
C ILE A 27 11.05 -6.71 -0.50
N LEU A 28 11.94 -6.15 0.32
CA LEU A 28 12.19 -6.65 1.68
C LEU A 28 10.94 -6.56 2.55
N LEU A 29 10.15 -5.48 2.42
CA LEU A 29 8.87 -5.34 3.13
C LEU A 29 7.86 -6.40 2.67
N TRP A 30 7.70 -6.61 1.36
CA TRP A 30 6.79 -7.65 0.86
C TRP A 30 7.22 -9.03 1.34
N PHE A 31 8.50 -9.37 1.21
CA PHE A 31 9.04 -10.63 1.70
C PHE A 31 8.82 -10.80 3.21
N GLY A 32 9.13 -9.78 4.01
CA GLY A 32 8.92 -9.80 5.45
C GLY A 32 7.44 -9.93 5.84
N TRP A 33 6.52 -9.44 5.02
CA TRP A 33 5.08 -9.52 5.27
C TRP A 33 4.52 -10.95 5.22
N PHE A 34 5.25 -11.90 4.62
CA PHE A 34 4.92 -13.33 4.74
C PHE A 34 5.12 -13.87 6.15
N GLY A 35 6.08 -13.32 6.91
CA GLY A 35 6.19 -13.59 8.35
C GLY A 35 5.13 -12.85 9.16
N PHE A 36 4.69 -11.68 8.68
CA PHE A 36 3.73 -10.84 9.40
C PHE A 36 2.30 -11.38 9.33
N ASN A 37 1.75 -11.59 8.13
CA ASN A 37 0.35 -12.02 7.97
C ASN A 37 0.18 -13.54 8.21
N PRO A 38 0.77 -14.45 7.40
CA PRO A 38 0.75 -15.90 7.65
C PRO A 38 1.27 -16.30 9.04
N GLY A 39 2.39 -15.71 9.48
CA GLY A 39 2.98 -16.03 10.78
C GLY A 39 2.11 -15.65 11.97
N SER A 40 1.17 -14.71 11.81
CA SER A 40 0.18 -14.37 12.84
C SER A 40 -0.78 -15.53 13.18
N ALA A 41 -0.86 -16.56 12.33
CA ALA A 41 -1.61 -17.78 12.64
C ALA A 41 -0.95 -18.65 13.73
N GLY A 42 0.35 -18.49 13.98
CA GLY A 42 1.11 -19.20 15.01
C GLY A 42 1.45 -20.67 14.71
N PHE A 43 0.80 -21.30 13.73
CA PHE A 43 1.08 -22.66 13.27
C PHE A 43 0.72 -22.85 11.79
N ALA A 44 1.39 -23.80 11.13
CA ALA A 44 1.11 -24.14 9.74
C ALA A 44 -0.25 -24.86 9.64
N GLY A 45 -1.16 -24.27 8.86
CA GLY A 45 -2.52 -24.78 8.71
C GLY A 45 -3.31 -23.96 7.69
N PHE A 46 -4.60 -24.24 7.58
CA PHE A 46 -5.46 -23.61 6.57
C PHE A 46 -5.43 -22.07 6.63
N LEU A 47 -5.47 -21.50 7.85
CA LEU A 47 -5.51 -20.04 8.04
C LEU A 47 -4.19 -19.36 7.64
N GLU A 48 -3.05 -20.01 7.89
CA GLU A 48 -1.72 -19.55 7.46
C GLU A 48 -1.64 -19.52 5.92
N THR A 49 -2.04 -20.61 5.28
CA THR A 49 -2.00 -20.74 3.81
C THR A 49 -2.96 -19.76 3.14
N GLN A 50 -4.15 -19.54 3.72
CA GLN A 50 -5.09 -18.51 3.28
C GLN A 50 -4.49 -17.11 3.41
N ALA A 51 -3.92 -16.78 4.58
CA ALA A 51 -3.27 -15.49 4.81
C ALA A 51 -2.11 -15.26 3.83
N PHE A 52 -1.35 -16.29 3.50
CA PHE A 52 -0.26 -16.21 2.52
C PHE A 52 -0.77 -15.88 1.12
N GLN A 53 -1.80 -16.59 0.65
CA GLN A 53 -2.39 -16.36 -0.66
C GLN A 53 -3.03 -14.97 -0.75
N ASN A 54 -3.83 -14.60 0.26
CA ASN A 54 -4.51 -13.31 0.30
C ASN A 54 -3.52 -12.14 0.32
N THR A 55 -2.43 -12.28 1.10
CA THR A 55 -1.39 -11.24 1.19
C THR A 55 -0.71 -11.02 -0.16
N ASN A 56 -0.32 -12.09 -0.84
CA ASN A 56 0.30 -12.00 -2.16
C ASN A 56 -0.64 -11.39 -3.20
N LEU A 57 -1.86 -11.90 -3.26
CA LEU A 57 -2.81 -11.54 -4.30
C LEU A 57 -3.29 -10.09 -4.15
N ALA A 58 -3.66 -9.66 -2.94
CA ALA A 58 -4.04 -8.27 -2.68
C ALA A 58 -2.91 -7.29 -3.02
N THR A 59 -1.67 -7.65 -2.68
CA THR A 59 -0.49 -6.82 -2.93
C THR A 59 -0.18 -6.70 -4.41
N ALA A 60 -0.20 -7.82 -5.15
CA ALA A 60 0.02 -7.83 -6.59
C ALA A 60 -1.04 -6.98 -7.32
N VAL A 61 -2.32 -7.15 -6.97
CA VAL A 61 -3.41 -6.36 -7.54
C VAL A 61 -3.24 -4.88 -7.23
N ALA A 62 -2.92 -4.53 -5.98
CA ALA A 62 -2.73 -3.14 -5.58
C ALA A 62 -1.54 -2.48 -6.30
N ALA A 63 -0.42 -3.19 -6.45
CA ALA A 63 0.76 -2.71 -7.17
C ALA A 63 0.46 -2.45 -8.65
N ILE A 64 -0.15 -3.42 -9.33
CA ILE A 64 -0.53 -3.30 -10.75
C ILE A 64 -1.55 -2.17 -10.95
N TRP A 65 -2.57 -2.11 -10.09
CA TRP A 65 -3.60 -1.10 -10.20
C TRP A 65 -3.07 0.30 -9.95
N TRP A 66 -2.18 0.48 -8.96
CA TRP A 66 -1.53 1.77 -8.73
C TRP A 66 -0.67 2.18 -9.93
N MET A 67 0.11 1.25 -10.52
CA MET A 67 0.86 1.53 -11.73
C MET A 67 -0.05 1.98 -12.87
N PHE A 68 -1.20 1.33 -13.05
CA PHE A 68 -2.20 1.71 -14.05
C PHE A 68 -2.76 3.12 -13.78
N LEU A 69 -3.15 3.42 -12.54
CA LEU A 69 -3.64 4.75 -12.16
C LEU A 69 -2.58 5.84 -12.37
N ALA A 70 -1.33 5.56 -11.98
CA ALA A 70 -0.20 6.47 -12.19
C ALA A 70 0.03 6.71 -13.69
N TRP A 71 -0.02 5.66 -14.50
CA TRP A 71 0.11 5.75 -15.94
C TRP A 71 -1.02 6.57 -16.56
N ALA A 72 -2.27 6.35 -16.15
CA ALA A 72 -3.42 7.11 -16.63
C ALA A 72 -3.36 8.61 -16.27
N HIS A 73 -2.82 8.97 -15.10
CA HIS A 73 -2.74 10.37 -14.66
C HIS A 73 -1.51 11.13 -15.17
N THR A 74 -0.38 10.45 -15.34
CA THR A 74 0.91 11.10 -15.65
C THR A 74 1.43 10.76 -17.05
N GLY A 75 0.79 9.83 -17.75
CA GLY A 75 1.22 9.32 -19.05
C GLY A 75 2.41 8.37 -18.99
N LYS A 76 2.98 8.10 -17.80
CA LYS A 76 4.14 7.20 -17.63
C LYS A 76 3.93 6.22 -16.48
N ALA A 77 4.32 4.97 -16.67
CA ALA A 77 4.38 4.00 -15.57
C ALA A 77 5.52 4.39 -14.61
N SER A 78 5.28 4.26 -13.30
CA SER A 78 6.24 4.64 -12.26
C SER A 78 6.56 3.46 -11.35
N ALA A 79 7.85 3.12 -11.24
CA ALA A 79 8.34 2.09 -10.34
C ALA A 79 8.09 2.45 -8.86
N ILE A 80 8.20 3.74 -8.52
CA ILE A 80 7.88 4.24 -7.17
C ILE A 80 6.37 4.09 -6.89
N GLY A 81 5.54 4.35 -7.90
CA GLY A 81 4.10 4.10 -7.82
C GLY A 81 3.77 2.63 -7.56
N ALA A 82 4.46 1.71 -8.23
CA ALA A 82 4.34 0.27 -7.98
C ALA A 82 4.68 -0.09 -6.53
N CYS A 83 5.78 0.46 -5.99
CA CYS A 83 6.20 0.24 -4.61
C CYS A 83 5.15 0.76 -3.61
N ASN A 84 4.61 1.96 -3.83
CA ASN A 84 3.56 2.53 -3.00
C ASN A 84 2.28 1.70 -3.05
N GLY A 85 1.89 1.23 -4.24
CA GLY A 85 0.75 0.32 -4.42
C GLY A 85 0.93 -1.01 -3.71
N ALA A 86 2.12 -1.61 -3.79
CA ALA A 86 2.43 -2.84 -3.07
C ALA A 86 2.27 -2.64 -1.55
N VAL A 87 2.89 -1.61 -0.98
CA VAL A 87 2.78 -1.33 0.46
C VAL A 87 1.34 -1.02 0.87
N ALA A 88 0.57 -0.30 0.05
CA ALA A 88 -0.86 -0.06 0.31
C ALA A 88 -1.65 -1.37 0.39
N GLY A 89 -1.43 -2.29 -0.55
CA GLY A 89 -2.08 -3.60 -0.55
C GLY A 89 -1.73 -4.45 0.67
N LEU A 90 -0.45 -4.48 1.05
CA LEU A 90 0.04 -5.19 2.24
C LEU A 90 -0.65 -4.68 3.51
N VAL A 91 -0.72 -3.36 3.70
CA VAL A 91 -1.37 -2.76 4.87
C VAL A 91 -2.87 -3.05 4.87
N ALA A 92 -3.55 -2.91 3.74
CA ALA A 92 -5.00 -3.11 3.66
C ALA A 92 -5.45 -4.54 3.92
N ILE A 93 -4.71 -5.54 3.43
CA ILE A 93 -5.07 -6.94 3.61
C ILE A 93 -4.73 -7.48 4.99
N THR A 94 -3.80 -6.83 5.72
CA THR A 94 -3.32 -7.25 7.04
C THR A 94 -4.45 -7.67 8.01
N PRO A 95 -5.47 -6.84 8.29
CA PRO A 95 -6.52 -7.21 9.24
C PRO A 95 -7.44 -8.32 8.73
N ALA A 96 -7.51 -8.56 7.42
CA ALA A 96 -8.45 -9.49 6.78
C ALA A 96 -7.78 -10.79 6.29
N SER A 97 -6.44 -10.85 6.32
CA SER A 97 -5.64 -11.81 5.56
C SER A 97 -6.04 -13.27 5.80
N GLY A 98 -6.28 -13.68 7.04
CA GLY A 98 -6.69 -15.05 7.38
C GLY A 98 -8.20 -15.32 7.37
N PHE A 99 -9.04 -14.28 7.21
CA PHE A 99 -10.48 -14.38 7.47
C PHE A 99 -11.35 -14.31 6.21
N ILE A 100 -10.83 -13.73 5.12
CA ILE A 100 -11.60 -13.54 3.89
C ILE A 100 -11.24 -14.59 2.83
N GLY A 101 -12.17 -14.82 1.90
CA GLY A 101 -11.91 -15.64 0.72
C GLY A 101 -10.93 -15.00 -0.25
N THR A 102 -10.21 -15.82 -1.02
CA THR A 102 -9.17 -15.38 -1.97
C THR A 102 -9.69 -14.40 -3.02
N TRP A 103 -10.93 -14.58 -3.48
CA TRP A 103 -11.59 -13.65 -4.40
C TRP A 103 -11.78 -12.25 -3.80
N ALA A 104 -12.06 -12.14 -2.50
CA ALA A 104 -12.27 -10.87 -1.83
C ALA A 104 -10.96 -10.08 -1.69
N SER A 105 -9.81 -10.77 -1.56
CA SER A 105 -8.49 -10.13 -1.49
C SER A 105 -8.15 -9.29 -2.74
N ILE A 106 -8.65 -9.68 -3.91
CA ILE A 106 -8.51 -8.91 -5.16
C ILE A 106 -9.25 -7.58 -5.04
N ILE A 107 -10.49 -7.62 -4.55
CA ILE A 107 -11.33 -6.44 -4.36
C ILE A 107 -10.69 -5.50 -3.34
N VAL A 108 -10.18 -6.05 -2.24
CA VAL A 108 -9.43 -5.31 -1.20
C VAL A 108 -8.25 -4.57 -1.82
N GLY A 109 -7.41 -5.27 -2.60
CA GLY A 109 -6.23 -4.68 -3.24
C GLY A 109 -6.59 -3.54 -4.21
N PHE A 110 -7.58 -3.75 -5.06
CA PHE A 110 -8.05 -2.75 -6.03
C PHE A 110 -8.64 -1.51 -5.35
N ALA A 111 -9.57 -1.73 -4.41
CA ALA A 111 -10.24 -0.66 -3.69
C ALA A 111 -9.25 0.16 -2.86
N CYS A 112 -8.32 -0.51 -2.16
CA CYS A 112 -7.30 0.16 -1.39
C CYS A 112 -6.37 1.00 -2.27
N ALA A 113 -5.80 0.42 -3.33
CA ALA A 113 -4.91 1.15 -4.22
C ALA A 113 -5.59 2.38 -4.83
N THR A 114 -6.86 2.27 -5.20
CA THR A 114 -7.65 3.41 -5.70
C THR A 114 -7.73 4.53 -4.67
N VAL A 115 -8.16 4.20 -3.44
CA VAL A 115 -8.34 5.24 -2.43
C VAL A 115 -7.01 5.84 -2.00
N CYS A 116 -6.01 5.02 -1.69
CA CYS A 116 -4.70 5.49 -1.27
C CYS A 116 -4.08 6.38 -2.35
N PHE A 117 -4.24 6.05 -3.64
CA PHE A 117 -3.80 6.90 -4.75
C PHE A 117 -4.46 8.29 -4.72
N TYR A 118 -5.79 8.34 -4.61
CA TYR A 118 -6.50 9.63 -4.55
C TYR A 118 -6.22 10.41 -3.26
N CYS A 119 -6.01 9.74 -2.13
CA CYS A 119 -5.60 10.38 -0.88
C CYS A 119 -4.23 11.05 -1.03
N VAL A 120 -3.28 10.41 -1.71
CA VAL A 120 -1.97 11.00 -2.04
C VAL A 120 -2.14 12.22 -2.96
N LEU A 121 -3.00 12.14 -3.98
CA LEU A 121 -3.29 13.29 -4.84
C LEU A 121 -3.92 14.47 -4.08
N ILE A 122 -4.90 14.21 -3.22
CA ILE A 122 -5.56 15.23 -2.39
C ILE A 122 -4.55 15.87 -1.43
N LYS A 123 -3.71 15.05 -0.78
CA LYS A 123 -2.64 15.54 0.10
C LYS A 123 -1.67 16.46 -0.64
N ASN A 124 -1.25 16.06 -1.83
CA ASN A 124 -0.36 16.86 -2.67
C ASN A 124 -1.02 18.19 -3.07
N ARG A 125 -2.33 18.18 -3.38
CA ARG A 125 -3.10 19.40 -3.65
C ARG A 125 -3.26 20.30 -2.41
N ALA A 126 -3.43 19.71 -1.23
CA ALA A 126 -3.52 20.41 0.06
C ALA A 126 -2.16 20.93 0.57
N ARG A 127 -1.06 20.65 -0.15
CA ARG A 127 0.32 21.03 0.22
C ARG A 127 0.69 20.57 1.63
N ILE A 128 0.20 19.39 2.02
CA ILE A 128 0.60 18.78 3.29
C ILE A 128 1.89 18.01 3.03
N ASP A 129 2.95 18.41 3.73
CA ASP A 129 4.26 17.77 3.63
C ASP A 129 4.29 16.48 4.47
N ASP A 130 3.74 15.41 3.90
CA ASP A 130 4.02 14.03 4.29
C ASP A 130 5.15 13.50 3.41
N ALA A 131 6.30 13.26 4.04
CA ALA A 131 7.55 13.00 3.34
C ALA A 131 7.58 11.69 2.55
N LEU A 132 6.78 10.70 2.97
CA LEU A 132 6.80 9.33 2.42
C LEU A 132 5.39 8.82 2.07
N ASP A 133 4.40 9.71 1.95
CA ASP A 133 2.99 9.35 1.73
C ASP A 133 2.43 8.37 2.78
N THR A 134 3.03 8.32 3.96
CA THR A 134 2.71 7.36 5.03
C THR A 134 1.26 7.46 5.51
N TRP A 135 0.73 8.68 5.61
CA TRP A 135 -0.68 8.87 5.98
C TRP A 135 -1.63 8.36 4.89
N GLY A 136 -1.30 8.61 3.63
CA GLY A 136 -2.11 8.19 2.48
C GLY A 136 -2.09 6.67 2.28
N VAL A 137 -0.93 6.03 2.47
CA VAL A 137 -0.72 4.60 2.22
C VAL A 137 -1.05 3.74 3.44
N HIS A 138 -0.55 4.11 4.64
CA HIS A 138 -0.76 3.31 5.84
C HIS A 138 -2.03 3.73 6.61
N GLY A 139 -2.22 5.04 6.78
CA GLY A 139 -3.37 5.57 7.53
C GLY A 139 -4.70 5.24 6.86
N MET A 140 -4.86 5.64 5.60
CA MET A 140 -6.12 5.44 4.89
C MET A 140 -6.34 4.00 4.40
N GLY A 141 -5.25 3.26 4.14
CA GLY A 141 -5.29 1.83 3.81
C GLY A 141 -5.75 0.97 5.00
N GLY A 142 -5.22 1.26 6.20
CA GLY A 142 -5.58 0.53 7.42
C GLY A 142 -6.98 0.88 7.96
N VAL A 143 -7.35 2.17 7.98
CA VAL A 143 -8.63 2.61 8.55
C VAL A 143 -9.84 2.08 7.75
N ARG A 144 -9.79 2.11 6.41
CA ARG A 144 -10.95 1.66 5.61
C ARG A 144 -11.20 0.16 5.72
N TRP A 145 -10.15 -0.67 5.77
CA TRP A 145 -10.32 -2.12 5.80
C TRP A 145 -10.47 -2.71 7.20
N CYS A 146 -9.93 -2.07 8.23
CA CYS A 146 -10.26 -2.43 9.61
C CYS A 146 -11.77 -2.28 9.89
N SER A 147 -12.45 -1.31 9.26
CA SER A 147 -13.91 -1.14 9.37
C SER A 147 -14.74 -2.11 8.53
N LEU A 148 -14.21 -2.64 7.43
CA LEU A 148 -14.96 -3.52 6.51
C LEU A 148 -14.83 -5.02 6.83
N ASN A 149 -13.94 -5.41 7.74
CA ASN A 149 -13.86 -6.78 8.26
C ASN A 149 -15.17 -7.31 8.88
N GLY A 150 -16.15 -6.44 9.17
CA GLY A 150 -17.49 -6.83 9.61
C GLY A 150 -18.52 -6.99 8.48
N CYS A 151 -18.14 -6.80 7.21
CA CYS A 151 -19.06 -6.75 6.07
C CYS A 151 -18.81 -7.82 4.99
N ILE A 152 -17.78 -8.67 5.16
CA ILE A 152 -17.42 -9.78 4.24
C ILE A 152 -17.17 -11.06 5.01
#